data_AF-A0AAV0YHZ8-F1
#
_entry.id   AF-A0AAV0YHZ8-F1
#
_cell.length_a   1.000
_cell.length_b   1.000
_cell.length_c   1.000
_cell.angle_alpha   90.00
_cell.angle_beta   90.00
_cell.angle_gamma   90.00
#
_symmetry.space_group_name_H-M   'P 1'
#
loop_
_entity.id
_entity.type
_entity.pdbx_description
1 polymer ?
#
loop_
_entity_poly.entity_id
_entity_poly.type
_entity_poly.pdbx_seq_one_letter_code
_entity_poly.pdbx_strand_id
1 'polypeptide(L)'
;MVSSTQIMQIDITTSDYDDQEILENIAHNCSANDLPVIPHIKHTWGDKFPNSDPDWDLIIASGILLYVKQYPNLIQTITFLLKSYKPRERRTTVSQTGSDDTNVAGDVVLPWPAFLMSWRRRIGKEDESIFFNGCEKAGLEVNHIGSRVYCISLIENEESNECLKKEDSVQVSSGRK
;
A
#
# COMPACT_ATOMS: atom_id res chain seq x y z
N MET A 1 -13.09 12.81 0.48
CA MET A 1 -13.55 11.63 1.25
C MET A 1 -14.09 10.65 0.23
N VAL A 2 -13.30 9.63 -0.14
CA VAL A 2 -13.75 8.60 -1.07
C VAL A 2 -14.68 7.69 -0.27
N SER A 3 -15.93 7.51 -0.73
CA SER A 3 -16.91 6.69 -0.02
C SER A 3 -16.42 5.25 -0.03
N SER A 4 -16.21 4.63 1.12
CA SER A 4 -15.73 3.26 1.21
C SER A 4 -16.85 2.25 1.51
N THR A 5 -16.77 1.01 1.00
CA THR A 5 -17.75 -0.06 1.29
C THR A 5 -17.12 -1.15 2.14
N GLN A 6 -17.72 -1.44 3.30
CA GLN A 6 -17.20 -2.43 4.24
C GLN A 6 -17.66 -3.84 3.87
N ILE A 7 -16.74 -4.66 3.35
CA ILE A 7 -16.97 -6.07 3.02
C ILE A 7 -16.13 -6.89 3.99
N MET A 8 -16.75 -7.84 4.73
CA MET A 8 -16.03 -8.67 5.71
C MET A 8 -15.27 -7.89 6.80
N GLN A 9 -15.77 -6.73 7.21
CA GLN A 9 -15.12 -5.76 8.12
C GLN A 9 -13.86 -5.07 7.55
N ILE A 10 -13.53 -5.32 6.28
CA ILE A 10 -12.41 -4.70 5.56
C ILE A 10 -12.96 -3.57 4.69
N ASP A 11 -12.23 -2.46 4.68
CA ASP A 11 -12.48 -1.36 3.76
C ASP A 11 -11.74 -1.61 2.44
N ILE A 12 -12.48 -1.78 1.34
CA ILE A 12 -11.91 -2.08 0.02
C ILE A 12 -12.23 -0.94 -0.94
N THR A 13 -11.21 -0.50 -1.68
CA THR A 13 -11.33 0.42 -2.81
C THR A 13 -10.51 -0.14 -3.96
N THR A 14 -11.02 0.00 -5.17
CA THR A 14 -10.30 -0.37 -6.41
C THR A 14 -9.73 0.88 -7.08
N SER A 15 -8.68 0.71 -7.89
CA SER A 15 -8.12 1.80 -8.70
C SER A 15 -7.61 1.25 -10.03
N ASP A 16 -7.90 1.96 -11.12
CA ASP A 16 -7.41 1.66 -12.46
C ASP A 16 -7.52 2.92 -13.36
N TYR A 17 -7.13 2.80 -14.62
CA TYR A 17 -7.22 3.87 -15.61
C TYR A 17 -8.66 4.38 -15.79
N ASP A 18 -8.82 5.65 -16.20
CA ASP A 18 -10.15 6.24 -16.43
C ASP A 18 -10.79 5.69 -17.71
N ASP A 19 -11.43 4.53 -17.57
CA ASP A 19 -12.14 3.85 -18.64
C ASP A 19 -13.52 3.35 -18.15
N GLN A 20 -14.55 3.60 -18.95
CA GLN A 20 -15.92 3.23 -18.63
C GLN A 20 -16.13 1.70 -18.64
N GLU A 21 -15.44 0.97 -19.52
CA GLU A 21 -15.50 -0.49 -19.58
C GLU A 21 -14.93 -1.12 -18.29
N ILE A 22 -13.90 -0.51 -17.71
CA ILE A 22 -13.33 -0.97 -16.43
C ILE A 22 -14.36 -0.82 -15.30
N LEU A 23 -15.05 0.32 -15.21
CA LEU A 23 -16.10 0.54 -14.21
C LEU A 23 -17.24 -0.49 -14.33
N GLU A 24 -17.67 -0.75 -15.57
CA GLU A 24 -18.73 -1.71 -15.86
C GLU A 24 -18.30 -3.14 -15.51
N ASN A 25 -17.06 -3.51 -15.81
CA ASN A 25 -16.49 -4.81 -15.44
C ASN A 25 -16.39 -4.99 -13.92
N ILE A 26 -16.00 -3.95 -13.18
CA ILE A 26 -15.98 -3.98 -11.71
C ILE A 26 -17.39 -4.19 -11.15
N ALA A 27 -18.37 -3.42 -11.62
CA ALA A 27 -19.76 -3.54 -11.18
C ALA A 27 -20.35 -4.92 -11.51
N HIS A 28 -20.07 -5.44 -12.71
CA HIS A 28 -20.47 -6.76 -13.13
C HIS A 28 -19.88 -7.86 -12.23
N ASN A 29 -18.57 -7.81 -11.97
CA ASN A 29 -17.90 -8.78 -11.10
C ASN A 29 -18.39 -8.73 -9.64
N CYS A 30 -18.70 -7.54 -9.12
CA CYS A 30 -19.29 -7.41 -7.78
C CYS A 30 -20.67 -8.09 -7.74
N SER A 31 -21.53 -7.79 -8.71
CA SER A 31 -22.86 -8.38 -8.84
C SER A 31 -22.80 -9.91 -8.98
N ALA A 32 -21.88 -10.43 -9.79
CA ALA A 32 -21.69 -11.86 -10.00
C ALA A 32 -21.22 -12.63 -8.74
N ASN A 33 -20.72 -11.92 -7.73
CA ASN A 33 -20.25 -12.49 -6.46
C ASN A 33 -21.12 -12.06 -5.26
N ASP A 34 -22.34 -11.55 -5.51
CA ASP A 34 -23.26 -11.07 -4.47
C ASP A 34 -22.65 -9.97 -3.57
N LEU A 35 -21.76 -9.15 -4.14
CA LEU A 35 -21.11 -8.03 -3.46
C LEU A 35 -21.71 -6.69 -3.89
N PRO A 36 -21.82 -5.71 -2.98
CA PRO A 36 -22.10 -4.34 -3.37
C PRO A 36 -20.99 -3.82 -4.28
N VAL A 37 -21.33 -2.91 -5.20
CA VAL A 37 -20.33 -2.29 -6.08
C VAL A 37 -19.31 -1.55 -5.23
N ILE A 38 -18.05 -1.99 -5.33
CA ILE A 38 -16.95 -1.45 -4.56
C ILE A 38 -16.55 -0.08 -5.13
N PRO A 39 -16.19 0.88 -4.28
CA PRO A 39 -15.66 2.18 -4.70
C PRO A 39 -14.47 2.05 -5.63
N HIS A 40 -14.41 2.95 -6.61
CA HIS A 40 -13.38 2.96 -7.63
C HIS A 40 -12.73 4.35 -7.77
N ILE A 41 -11.40 4.37 -7.77
CA ILE A 41 -10.59 5.56 -8.03
C ILE A 41 -10.04 5.45 -9.44
N LYS A 42 -10.46 6.38 -10.29
CA LYS A 42 -9.87 6.58 -11.60
C LYS A 42 -8.49 7.21 -11.42
N HIS A 43 -7.43 6.51 -11.80
CA HIS A 43 -6.06 7.00 -11.65
C HIS A 43 -5.14 6.44 -12.74
N THR A 44 -4.44 7.36 -13.40
CA THR A 44 -3.30 7.04 -14.26
C THR A 44 -2.03 7.15 -13.43
N TRP A 45 -1.17 6.13 -13.48
CA TRP A 45 0.11 6.19 -12.79
C TRP A 45 0.91 7.44 -13.19
N GLY A 46 1.54 8.09 -12.21
CA GLY A 46 2.34 9.30 -12.40
C GLY A 46 1.52 10.60 -12.28
N ASP A 47 0.19 10.53 -12.45
CA ASP A 47 -0.68 11.68 -12.21
C ASP A 47 -0.88 11.93 -10.71
N LYS A 48 -1.26 13.16 -10.39
CA LYS A 48 -1.64 13.53 -9.01
C LYS A 48 -2.76 12.61 -8.54
N PHE A 49 -2.52 11.91 -7.43
CA PHE A 49 -3.51 11.01 -6.87
C PHE A 49 -4.74 11.81 -6.37
N PRO A 50 -5.98 11.36 -6.64
CA PRO A 50 -7.18 12.11 -6.24
C PRO A 50 -7.36 12.25 -4.73
N ASN A 51 -6.85 11.30 -3.96
CA ASN A 51 -6.80 11.36 -2.49
C ASN A 51 -5.44 11.91 -2.02
N SER A 52 -5.44 13.05 -1.34
CA SER A 52 -4.23 13.65 -0.74
C SER A 52 -3.75 12.91 0.50
N ASP A 53 -4.64 12.17 1.16
CA ASP A 53 -4.45 11.57 2.47
C ASP A 53 -4.80 10.08 2.38
N PRO A 54 -3.97 9.27 1.69
CA PRO A 54 -4.20 7.83 1.56
C PRO A 54 -4.21 7.17 2.95
N ASP A 55 -5.23 6.35 3.22
CA ASP A 55 -5.41 5.61 4.48
C ASP A 55 -5.45 4.09 4.26
N TRP A 56 -4.89 3.62 3.13
CA TRP A 56 -4.82 2.20 2.80
C TRP A 56 -3.65 1.51 3.47
N ASP A 57 -3.99 0.56 4.34
CA ASP A 57 -3.02 -0.26 5.07
C ASP A 57 -2.24 -1.19 4.15
N LEU A 58 -2.93 -1.68 3.12
CA LEU A 58 -2.41 -2.62 2.14
C LEU A 58 -2.92 -2.24 0.75
N ILE A 59 -1.99 -2.06 -0.18
CA ILE A 59 -2.28 -1.91 -1.60
C ILE A 59 -1.87 -3.19 -2.32
N ILE A 60 -2.74 -3.72 -3.18
CA ILE A 60 -2.48 -4.96 -3.93
C ILE A 60 -2.54 -4.68 -5.42
N ALA A 61 -1.54 -5.15 -6.16
CA ALA A 61 -1.49 -5.03 -7.61
C ALA A 61 -1.00 -6.33 -8.27
N SER A 62 -1.81 -6.89 -9.17
CA SER A 62 -1.50 -8.19 -9.79
C SER A 62 -1.13 -8.04 -11.25
N GLY A 63 0.06 -8.51 -11.65
CA GLY A 63 0.47 -8.55 -13.05
C GLY A 63 0.69 -7.18 -13.69
N ILE A 64 1.10 -6.17 -12.92
CA ILE A 64 1.09 -4.76 -13.34
C ILE A 64 2.34 -4.26 -14.08
N LEU A 65 3.47 -4.96 -14.04
CA LEU A 65 4.73 -4.52 -14.69
C LEU A 65 4.77 -4.76 -16.21
N LEU A 66 3.68 -4.49 -16.94
CA LEU A 66 3.56 -4.80 -18.37
C LEU A 66 4.29 -3.81 -19.28
N TYR A 67 4.38 -2.55 -18.87
CA TYR A 67 4.86 -1.46 -19.70
C TYR A 67 6.09 -0.83 -19.06
N VAL A 68 7.29 -1.23 -19.50
CA VAL A 68 8.57 -0.72 -18.98
C VAL A 68 8.64 0.81 -18.98
N LYS A 69 8.08 1.45 -20.02
CA LYS A 69 8.00 2.92 -20.13
C LYS A 69 7.19 3.58 -18.99
N GLN A 70 6.31 2.83 -18.34
CA GLN A 70 5.47 3.31 -17.25
C GLN A 70 6.06 3.03 -15.86
N TYR A 71 7.21 2.33 -15.76
CA TYR A 71 7.84 2.07 -14.46
C TYR A 71 8.11 3.35 -13.66
N PRO A 72 8.64 4.45 -14.25
CA PRO A 72 8.83 5.69 -13.50
C PRO A 72 7.52 6.23 -12.91
N ASN A 73 6.45 6.20 -13.69
CA ASN A 73 5.12 6.69 -13.28
C ASN A 73 4.49 5.80 -12.18
N LEU A 74 4.66 4.49 -12.30
CA LEU A 74 4.21 3.53 -11.29
C LEU A 74 4.98 3.74 -9.98
N ILE A 75 6.32 3.84 -10.04
CA ILE A 75 7.17 4.09 -8.86
C ILE A 75 6.78 5.41 -8.18
N GLN A 76 6.54 6.47 -8.96
CA GLN A 76 6.06 7.75 -8.42
C GLN A 76 4.74 7.59 -7.65
N THR A 77 3.81 6.80 -8.20
CA THR A 77 2.51 6.52 -7.57
C THR A 77 2.67 5.73 -6.27
N ILE A 78 3.43 4.63 -6.30
CA ILE A 78 3.71 3.81 -5.12
C ILE A 78 4.37 4.65 -4.03
N THR A 79 5.36 5.47 -4.41
CA THR A 79 6.07 6.37 -3.50
C THR A 79 5.11 7.34 -2.82
N PHE A 80 4.19 7.95 -3.58
CA PHE A 80 3.18 8.85 -3.02
C PHE A 80 2.27 8.12 -2.02
N LEU A 81 1.74 6.95 -2.39
CA LEU A 81 0.81 6.19 -1.57
C LEU A 81 1.44 5.77 -0.23
N LEU A 82 2.71 5.33 -0.25
CA LEU A 82 3.41 4.90 0.95
C LEU A 82 3.90 6.08 1.81
N LYS A 83 4.44 7.16 1.21
CA LYS A 83 4.97 8.32 1.97
C LYS A 83 3.87 9.21 2.55
N SER A 84 2.73 9.32 1.88
CA SER A 84 1.63 10.20 2.30
C SER A 84 0.60 9.48 3.17
N TYR A 85 0.86 8.22 3.52
CA TYR A 85 -0.04 7.39 4.28
C TYR A 85 -0.39 8.03 5.63
N LYS A 86 -1.68 8.12 5.91
CA LYS A 86 -2.23 8.59 7.18
C LYS A 86 -3.12 7.50 7.74
N PRO A 87 -2.68 6.78 8.78
CA PRO A 87 -3.52 5.82 9.45
C PRO A 87 -4.83 6.47 9.87
N ARG A 88 -5.95 5.81 9.57
CA ARG A 88 -7.18 6.11 10.29
C ARG A 88 -6.91 5.93 11.78
N GLU A 89 -7.42 6.84 12.61
CA GLU A 89 -7.41 6.69 14.06
C GLU A 89 -8.04 5.34 14.41
N ARG A 90 -7.20 4.31 14.62
CA ARG A 90 -7.66 3.03 15.12
C ARG A 90 -8.14 3.29 16.54
N ARG A 91 -9.42 3.00 16.79
CA ARG A 91 -9.90 2.78 18.16
C ARG A 91 -9.02 1.69 18.76
N THR A 92 -8.06 2.11 19.59
CA THR A 92 -7.25 1.30 20.52
C THR A 92 -6.66 0.02 19.92
N THR A 93 -5.36 0.07 19.66
CA THR A 93 -4.40 -1.03 19.87
C THR A 93 -5.04 -2.36 20.26
N VAL A 94 -5.25 -3.25 19.29
CA VAL A 94 -5.06 -4.67 19.60
C VAL A 94 -3.56 -4.80 19.76
N SER A 95 -3.09 -4.69 20.99
CA SER A 95 -1.76 -5.13 21.38
C SER A 95 -1.58 -6.52 20.79
N GLN A 96 -0.48 -6.74 20.07
CA GLN A 96 0.03 -8.08 19.81
C GLN A 96 0.44 -8.70 21.15
N THR A 97 -0.54 -9.12 21.94
CA THR A 97 -0.37 -10.04 23.05
C THR A 97 -0.99 -11.34 22.60
N GLY A 98 -0.19 -12.07 21.83
CA GLY A 98 -0.40 -13.45 21.45
C GLY A 98 0.98 -14.05 21.25
N SER A 99 1.70 -14.27 22.36
CA SER A 99 2.71 -15.32 22.41
C SER A 99 1.97 -16.64 22.25
N ASP A 100 1.66 -17.00 21.01
CA ASP A 100 1.30 -18.37 20.68
C ASP A 100 2.52 -18.93 19.94
N ASP A 101 3.24 -19.81 20.61
CA ASP A 101 4.37 -20.58 20.09
C ASP A 101 3.90 -21.61 19.04
N THR A 102 3.06 -21.17 18.11
CA THR A 102 2.80 -21.83 16.85
C THR A 102 3.42 -20.98 15.76
N ASN A 103 4.76 -20.98 15.72
CA ASN A 103 5.50 -20.69 14.50
C ASN A 103 5.11 -21.74 13.45
N VAL A 104 3.95 -21.55 12.81
CA VAL A 104 3.67 -22.16 11.52
C VAL A 104 4.68 -21.49 10.59
N ALA A 105 5.74 -22.22 10.26
CA ALA A 105 6.76 -21.78 9.31
C ALA A 105 6.06 -21.35 8.01
N GLY A 106 5.85 -20.05 7.82
CA GLY A 106 5.13 -19.53 6.66
C GLY A 106 4.36 -18.21 6.83
N ASP A 107 4.17 -17.69 8.05
CA ASP A 107 3.45 -16.43 8.20
C ASP A 107 4.35 -15.23 7.85
N VAL A 108 3.98 -14.49 6.82
CA VAL A 108 4.73 -13.32 6.34
C VAL A 108 4.20 -12.08 7.04
N VAL A 109 5.00 -11.51 7.94
CA VAL A 109 4.68 -10.22 8.57
C VAL A 109 4.95 -9.11 7.56
N LEU A 110 3.90 -8.35 7.22
CA LEU A 110 4.00 -7.21 6.31
C LEU A 110 4.19 -5.89 7.09
N PRO A 111 5.00 -4.95 6.57
CA PRO A 111 5.07 -3.60 7.11
C PRO A 111 3.76 -2.84 6.85
N TRP A 112 3.59 -1.70 7.52
CA TRP A 112 2.40 -0.85 7.38
C TRP A 112 2.82 0.59 7.10
N PRO A 113 2.44 1.17 5.94
CA PRO A 113 1.69 0.59 4.83
C PRO A 113 2.57 -0.30 3.95
N ALA A 114 1.96 -1.24 3.24
CA ALA A 114 2.65 -2.09 2.26
C ALA A 114 1.99 -2.02 0.88
N PHE A 115 2.82 -2.09 -0.16
CA PHE A 115 2.37 -2.34 -1.52
C PHE A 115 2.80 -3.76 -1.92
N LEU A 116 1.83 -4.67 -2.02
CA LEU A 116 2.03 -6.02 -2.51
C LEU A 116 1.79 -6.07 -4.01
N MET A 117 2.75 -6.63 -4.74
CA MET A 117 2.55 -6.94 -6.14
C MET A 117 2.95 -8.35 -6.51
N SER A 118 2.21 -8.92 -7.45
CA SER A 118 2.58 -10.18 -8.08
C SER A 118 3.02 -9.96 -9.51
N TRP A 119 3.97 -10.79 -9.94
CA TRP A 119 4.49 -10.75 -11.30
C TRP A 119 4.57 -12.15 -11.90
N ARG A 120 3.94 -12.38 -13.05
CA ARG A 120 3.85 -13.74 -13.64
C ARG A 120 4.54 -13.92 -14.99
N ARG A 121 5.03 -12.88 -15.65
CA ARG A 121 5.52 -12.97 -17.04
C ARG A 121 7.05 -13.00 -17.14
N ARG A 122 7.55 -13.60 -18.23
CA ARG A 122 8.97 -13.66 -18.61
C ARG A 122 9.41 -12.28 -19.10
N ILE A 123 9.58 -11.34 -18.18
CA ILE A 123 10.35 -10.12 -18.48
C ILE A 123 11.83 -10.48 -18.34
N GLY A 124 12.67 -9.94 -19.22
CA GLY A 124 14.11 -10.14 -19.13
C GLY A 124 14.63 -9.58 -17.81
N LYS A 125 15.63 -10.23 -17.20
CA LYS A 125 16.22 -9.78 -15.92
C LYS A 125 16.61 -8.30 -15.91
N GLU A 126 16.95 -7.75 -17.08
CA GLU A 126 17.29 -6.35 -17.27
C GLU A 126 16.12 -5.42 -16.95
N ASP A 127 14.95 -5.63 -17.55
CA ASP A 127 13.75 -4.83 -17.31
C ASP A 127 13.24 -4.96 -15.86
N GLU A 128 13.32 -6.16 -15.27
CA GLU A 128 13.00 -6.38 -13.85
C GLU A 128 13.91 -5.52 -12.95
N SER A 129 15.21 -5.47 -13.27
CA SER A 129 16.17 -4.64 -12.55
C SER A 129 15.90 -3.15 -12.69
N ILE A 130 15.34 -2.68 -13.82
CA ILE A 130 14.97 -1.26 -14.01
C ILE A 130 13.93 -0.85 -12.97
N PHE A 131 12.90 -1.67 -12.76
CA PHE A 131 11.84 -1.35 -11.80
C PHE A 131 12.37 -1.36 -10.36
N PHE A 132 13.11 -2.41 -9.96
CA PHE A 132 13.58 -2.54 -8.58
C PHE A 132 14.66 -1.50 -8.23
N ASN A 133 15.61 -1.23 -9.12
CA ASN A 133 16.58 -0.16 -8.91
C ASN A 133 15.89 1.22 -8.87
N GLY A 134 14.79 1.38 -9.61
CA GLY A 134 13.97 2.59 -9.55
C GLY A 134 13.26 2.76 -8.21
N CYS A 135 12.75 1.67 -7.62
CA CYS A 135 12.17 1.66 -6.27
C CYS A 135 13.22 2.07 -5.23
N GLU A 136 14.41 1.46 -5.25
CA GLU A 136 15.50 1.78 -4.32
C GLU A 136 15.88 3.27 -4.38
N LYS A 137 16.06 3.82 -5.60
CA LYS A 137 16.34 5.25 -5.80
C LYS A 137 15.23 6.18 -5.29
N ALA A 138 13.99 5.71 -5.20
CA ALA A 138 12.86 6.47 -4.66
C ALA A 138 12.75 6.40 -3.13
N GLY A 139 13.64 5.64 -2.47
CA GLY A 139 13.61 5.37 -1.03
C GLY A 139 12.65 4.25 -0.65
N LEU A 140 12.42 3.28 -1.55
CA LEU A 140 11.58 2.12 -1.33
C LEU A 140 12.42 0.85 -1.24
N GLU A 141 12.07 -0.03 -0.31
CA GLU A 141 12.61 -1.39 -0.22
C GLU A 141 11.70 -2.35 -0.98
N VAL A 142 12.27 -3.36 -1.64
CA VAL A 142 11.53 -4.42 -2.33
C VAL A 142 11.96 -5.80 -1.80
N ASN A 143 11.05 -6.46 -1.09
CA ASN A 143 11.27 -7.78 -0.51
C ASN A 143 10.52 -8.85 -1.32
N HIS A 144 11.24 -9.83 -1.87
CA HIS A 144 10.61 -10.99 -2.52
C HIS A 144 10.16 -12.00 -1.47
N ILE A 145 8.86 -12.15 -1.28
CA ILE A 145 8.25 -13.00 -0.25
C ILE A 145 7.83 -14.39 -0.77
N GLY A 146 8.29 -14.75 -1.98
CA GLY A 146 8.03 -16.05 -2.60
C GLY A 146 6.92 -16.03 -3.65
N SER A 147 6.81 -17.09 -4.44
CA SER A 147 5.78 -17.24 -5.49
C SER A 147 5.67 -16.07 -6.49
N ARG A 148 6.78 -15.33 -6.71
CA ARG A 148 6.83 -14.09 -7.50
C ARG A 148 5.94 -12.98 -6.97
N VAL A 149 5.79 -12.94 -5.65
CA VAL A 149 5.15 -11.87 -4.89
C VAL A 149 6.24 -11.03 -4.25
N TYR A 150 6.09 -9.73 -4.37
CA TYR A 150 7.03 -8.73 -3.88
C TYR A 150 6.28 -7.77 -2.98
N CYS A 151 6.84 -7.52 -1.80
CA CYS A 151 6.39 -6.50 -0.86
C CYS A 151 7.26 -5.26 -1.03
N ILE A 152 6.62 -4.11 -1.23
CA ILE A 152 7.28 -2.82 -1.34
C ILE A 152 6.88 -1.95 -0.16
N SER A 153 7.86 -1.41 0.54
CA SER A 153 7.71 -0.56 1.73
C SER A 153 8.67 0.62 1.69
N LEU A 154 8.49 1.58 2.61
CA LEU A 154 9.48 2.63 2.81
C LEU A 154 10.74 2.04 3.45
N ILE A 155 11.91 2.53 3.05
CA ILE A 155 13.14 2.27 3.79
C ILE A 155 13.03 3.00 5.14
N GLU A 156 13.19 2.25 6.23
CA GLU A 156 13.25 2.83 7.58
C GLU A 156 14.54 3.64 7.72
N ASN A 157 14.46 4.96 7.51
CA ASN A 157 15.56 5.85 7.86
C ASN A 157 15.49 6.16 9.35
N GLU A 158 16.55 5.82 10.10
CA GLU A 158 16.69 6.04 11.55
C GLU A 158 16.45 7.51 11.98
N GLU A 159 16.56 8.48 11.07
CA GLU A 159 16.31 9.90 11.33
C GLU A 159 14.83 10.26 11.55
N SER A 160 13.90 9.43 11.07
CA SER A 160 12.45 9.64 11.22
C SER A 160 11.97 9.47 12.67
N ASN A 161 12.73 8.70 13.46
CA ASN A 161 12.42 8.41 14.86
C ASN A 161 12.77 9.56 15.82
N GLU A 162 13.49 10.60 15.37
CA GLU A 162 13.72 11.80 16.18
C GLU A 162 12.53 12.77 16.16
N CYS A 163 11.74 12.79 15.09
CA CYS A 163 10.58 13.69 14.99
C CYS A 163 9.44 13.24 15.89
N LEU A 164 9.18 11.93 15.97
CA LEU A 164 8.15 11.33 16.83
C LEU A 164 8.50 11.41 18.33
N LYS A 165 9.79 11.45 18.70
CA LYS A 165 10.21 11.60 20.11
C LYS A 165 10.10 13.04 20.64
N LYS A 166 9.98 14.04 19.77
CA LYS A 166 9.87 15.45 20.16
C LYS A 166 8.45 15.85 20.56
N GLU A 167 7.42 15.12 20.14
CA GLU A 167 6.03 15.44 20.54
C GLU A 167 5.67 14.93 21.94
N ASP A 168 6.24 13.78 22.37
CA ASP A 168 5.97 13.23 23.70
C ASP A 168 6.70 13.95 24.85
N SER A 169 7.73 14.75 24.55
CA SER A 169 8.55 15.44 25.56
C SER A 169 8.03 16.85 25.92
N VAL A 170 7.02 17.36 25.23
CA VAL A 170 6.48 18.73 25.45
C VAL A 170 5.31 18.77 26.45
N GLN A 171 4.73 17.63 26.86
CA GLN A 171 3.55 17.61 27.75
C GLN A 171 3.83 17.46 29.26
N VAL A 172 5.09 17.38 29.72
CA VAL A 172 5.41 17.31 31.16
C VAL A 172 6.23 18.52 31.63
N SER A 173 5.65 19.72 31.57
CA SER A 173 6.09 20.83 32.44
C SER A 173 5.08 21.98 32.50
N SER A 174 3.91 21.75 33.09
CA SER A 174 3.13 22.86 33.65
C SER A 174 2.32 22.37 34.84
N GLY A 175 2.59 22.93 36.02
CA GLY A 175 1.74 22.75 37.19
C GLY A 175 2.45 22.44 38.52
N ARG A 176 3.43 23.24 38.94
CA ARG A 176 3.70 23.43 40.37
C ARG A 176 4.33 24.79 40.64
N LYS A 177 3.49 25.74 41.05
CA LYS A 177 3.75 26.69 42.14
C LYS A 177 2.43 27.30 42.57
#